data_AF-A0A2T4HPG6-F1
#
_entry.id   AF-A0A2T4HPG6-F1
#
_cell.length_a   1.000
_cell.length_b   1.000
_cell.length_c   1.000
_cell.angle_alpha   90.00
_cell.angle_beta   90.00
_cell.angle_gamma   90.00
#
_symmetry.space_group_name_H-M   'P 1'
#
loop_
_entity.id
_entity.type
_entity.pdbx_description
1 polymer ?
#
loop_
_entity_poly.entity_id
_entity_poly.type
_entity_poly.pdbx_seq_one_letter_code
_entity_poly.pdbx_strand_id
1 'polypeptide(L)'
;MSKTTVALEAAVAVVIANTPEGDARPTARQRAEVDKAFARILKLIAPRIRHFIRQYGLGGHWDDAEQVCAIAVHRAIQAYEPEKAQFTTFVNWQIRGELQSLRFRLMTDQRPSAKKVDATTISLNAMIQGNDGEEASLEAVIEDEDALAHTEAGASDYLARRATESLVDSYVEHLRTTAINQLRRRPRPKKRAPQPQPSDIAAHLPVRFRSKVHGIEPEELEKLEQRLVRNREIVEARLFDIATPSFVEEEAGVTKERVRQITKRAAKTIAELAGSEPKFAMMAEYRRPGVLRAKPRKASVEASVEASPNA
;
A
#
# COMPACT_ATOMS: atom_id res chain seq x y z
N MET A 1 -45.11 -22.17 -40.50
CA MET A 1 -44.29 -21.91 -39.29
C MET A 1 -43.18 -22.95 -39.20
N SER A 2 -41.96 -22.57 -38.84
CA SER A 2 -40.87 -23.53 -38.64
C SER A 2 -41.20 -24.47 -37.46
N LYS A 3 -40.75 -25.72 -37.51
CA LYS A 3 -40.89 -26.69 -36.39
C LYS A 3 -40.37 -26.11 -35.07
N THR A 4 -39.27 -25.36 -35.14
CA THR A 4 -38.67 -24.70 -33.97
C THR A 4 -39.56 -23.59 -33.42
N THR A 5 -40.19 -22.78 -34.29
CA THR A 5 -41.12 -21.73 -33.88
C THR A 5 -42.32 -22.34 -33.17
N VAL A 6 -42.94 -23.38 -33.75
CA VAL A 6 -44.09 -24.07 -33.12
C VAL A 6 -43.70 -24.66 -31.76
N ALA A 7 -42.54 -25.31 -31.66
CA ALA A 7 -42.06 -25.86 -30.38
C ALA A 7 -41.79 -24.78 -29.33
N LEU A 8 -41.33 -23.60 -29.76
CA LEU A 8 -41.08 -22.47 -28.88
C LEU A 8 -42.40 -21.88 -28.35
N GLU A 9 -43.38 -21.65 -29.22
CA GLU A 9 -44.71 -21.18 -28.82
C GLU A 9 -45.37 -22.15 -27.84
N ALA A 10 -45.28 -23.46 -28.10
CA ALA A 10 -45.82 -24.48 -27.20
C ALA A 10 -45.14 -24.45 -25.82
N ALA A 11 -43.82 -24.26 -25.76
CA ALA A 11 -43.10 -24.17 -24.50
C ALA A 11 -43.45 -22.89 -23.72
N VAL A 12 -43.63 -21.76 -24.41
CA VAL A 12 -44.05 -20.50 -23.79
C VAL A 12 -45.49 -20.59 -23.26
N ALA A 13 -46.40 -21.21 -24.02
CA ALA A 13 -47.77 -21.45 -23.57
C ALA A 13 -47.81 -22.27 -22.26
N VAL A 14 -46.89 -23.23 -22.07
CA VAL A 14 -46.77 -23.98 -20.80
C VAL A 14 -46.35 -23.06 -19.65
N VAL A 15 -45.44 -22.10 -19.89
CA VAL A 15 -45.05 -21.13 -18.84
C VAL A 15 -46.24 -20.26 -18.47
N ILE A 16 -46.95 -19.71 -19.46
CA ILE A 16 -48.12 -18.85 -19.25
C ILE A 16 -49.19 -19.61 -18.45
N ALA A 17 -49.53 -20.84 -18.85
CA ALA A 17 -50.56 -21.64 -18.19
C ALA A 17 -50.22 -22.04 -16.74
N ASN A 18 -48.93 -22.08 -16.37
CA ASN A 18 -48.49 -22.42 -15.01
C ASN A 18 -48.09 -21.20 -14.18
N THR A 19 -48.15 -20.00 -14.75
CA THR A 19 -47.90 -18.75 -14.02
C THR A 19 -49.22 -18.33 -13.34
N PRO A 20 -49.24 -18.18 -12.00
CA PRO A 20 -50.45 -17.79 -11.30
C PRO A 20 -50.91 -16.38 -11.69
N GLU A 21 -52.22 -16.17 -11.77
CA GLU A 21 -52.79 -14.84 -11.98
C GLU A 21 -52.74 -14.02 -10.68
N GLY A 22 -52.36 -12.74 -10.80
CA GLY A 22 -52.29 -11.80 -9.67
C GLY A 22 -51.21 -12.17 -8.64
N ASP A 23 -51.52 -11.97 -7.36
CA ASP A 23 -50.57 -12.18 -6.23
C ASP A 23 -50.59 -13.61 -5.65
N ALA A 24 -51.25 -14.57 -6.33
CA ALA A 24 -51.32 -15.94 -5.84
C ALA A 24 -49.94 -16.62 -5.85
N ARG A 25 -49.57 -17.26 -4.74
CA ARG A 25 -48.28 -17.95 -4.64
C ARG A 25 -48.26 -19.22 -5.52
N PRO A 26 -47.27 -19.41 -6.40
CA PRO A 26 -47.20 -20.59 -7.25
C PRO A 26 -46.93 -21.86 -6.43
N THR A 27 -47.63 -22.94 -6.80
CA THR A 27 -47.42 -24.26 -6.19
C THR A 27 -46.05 -24.86 -6.56
N ALA A 28 -45.56 -25.84 -5.79
CA ALA A 28 -44.30 -26.52 -6.11
C ALA A 28 -44.31 -27.20 -7.50
N ARG A 29 -45.45 -27.76 -7.89
CA ARG A 29 -45.62 -28.39 -9.20
C ARG A 29 -45.58 -27.36 -10.34
N GLN A 30 -46.27 -26.23 -10.19
CA GLN A 30 -46.23 -25.15 -11.17
C GLN A 30 -44.81 -24.60 -11.37
N ARG A 31 -44.08 -24.36 -10.28
CA ARG A 31 -42.67 -23.93 -10.36
C ARG A 31 -41.81 -24.92 -11.15
N ALA A 32 -41.91 -26.21 -10.84
CA ALA A 32 -41.15 -27.23 -11.56
C ALA A 32 -41.51 -27.32 -13.05
N GLU A 33 -42.78 -27.13 -13.42
CA GLU A 33 -43.19 -27.11 -14.84
C GLU A 33 -42.70 -25.85 -15.56
N VAL A 34 -42.74 -24.69 -14.90
CA VAL A 34 -42.16 -23.44 -15.43
C VAL A 34 -40.66 -23.59 -15.66
N ASP A 35 -39.91 -24.16 -14.71
CA ASP A 35 -38.47 -24.36 -14.83
C ASP A 35 -38.11 -25.28 -16.01
N LYS A 36 -38.84 -26.40 -16.16
CA LYS A 36 -38.67 -27.33 -17.31
C LYS A 36 -38.97 -26.66 -18.63
N ALA A 37 -40.07 -25.88 -18.70
CA ALA A 37 -40.46 -25.17 -19.90
C ALA A 37 -39.44 -24.08 -20.26
N PHE A 38 -38.95 -23.32 -19.27
CA PHE A 38 -37.89 -22.33 -19.44
C PHE A 38 -36.59 -22.95 -19.95
N ALA A 39 -36.13 -24.06 -19.36
CA ALA A 39 -34.96 -24.78 -19.85
C ALA A 39 -35.13 -25.27 -21.30
N ARG A 40 -36.34 -25.71 -21.67
CA ARG A 40 -36.67 -26.10 -23.05
C ARG A 40 -36.61 -24.90 -24.01
N ILE A 41 -37.14 -23.75 -23.61
CA ILE A 41 -37.08 -22.50 -24.38
C ILE A 41 -35.62 -22.11 -24.63
N LEU A 42 -34.78 -22.10 -23.58
CA LEU A 42 -33.35 -21.79 -23.70
C LEU A 42 -32.65 -22.75 -24.68
N LYS A 43 -32.94 -24.05 -24.61
CA LYS A 43 -32.38 -25.04 -25.54
C LYS A 43 -32.80 -24.78 -26.99
N LEU A 44 -34.05 -24.40 -27.23
CA LEU A 44 -34.58 -24.12 -28.58
C LEU A 44 -33.97 -22.84 -29.17
N ILE A 45 -33.73 -21.81 -28.34
CA ILE A 45 -33.22 -20.51 -28.79
C ILE A 45 -31.69 -20.41 -28.78
N ALA A 46 -30.99 -21.35 -28.15
CA ALA A 46 -29.52 -21.37 -28.02
C ALA A 46 -28.77 -21.12 -29.35
N PRO A 47 -29.11 -21.72 -30.51
CA PRO A 47 -28.43 -21.41 -31.77
C PRO A 47 -28.50 -19.92 -32.14
N ARG A 48 -29.61 -19.26 -31.83
CA ARG A 48 -29.81 -17.84 -32.10
C ARG A 48 -29.10 -16.95 -31.09
N ILE A 49 -29.09 -17.31 -29.81
CA ILE A 49 -28.25 -16.66 -28.79
C ILE A 49 -26.79 -16.66 -29.25
N ARG A 50 -26.25 -17.83 -29.63
CA ARG A 50 -24.88 -17.97 -30.13
C ARG A 50 -24.60 -17.10 -31.36
N HIS A 51 -25.58 -16.95 -32.26
CA HIS A 51 -25.45 -16.06 -33.41
C HIS A 51 -25.36 -14.59 -32.97
N PHE A 52 -26.24 -14.14 -32.08
CA PHE A 52 -26.23 -12.75 -31.62
C PHE A 52 -25.00 -12.42 -30.77
N ILE A 53 -24.53 -13.30 -29.89
CA ILE A 53 -23.30 -13.05 -29.11
C ILE A 53 -22.12 -12.76 -30.04
N ARG A 54 -21.97 -13.55 -31.11
CA ARG A 54 -20.92 -13.30 -32.13
C ARG A 54 -21.16 -12.01 -32.91
N GLN A 55 -22.40 -11.75 -33.34
CA GLN A 55 -22.74 -10.54 -34.10
C GLN A 55 -22.45 -9.25 -33.29
N TYR A 56 -22.64 -9.29 -31.98
CA TYR A 56 -22.37 -8.16 -31.08
C TYR A 56 -20.91 -8.08 -30.63
N GLY A 57 -20.04 -8.98 -31.09
CA GLY A 57 -18.61 -8.98 -30.76
C GLY A 57 -18.29 -9.46 -29.34
N LEU A 58 -19.25 -10.06 -28.63
CA LEU A 58 -19.13 -10.45 -27.22
C LEU A 58 -18.50 -11.84 -27.03
N GLY A 59 -17.68 -12.30 -27.98
CA GLY A 59 -17.06 -13.62 -27.95
C GLY A 59 -16.13 -13.83 -26.75
N GLY A 60 -15.40 -12.79 -26.35
CA GLY A 60 -14.55 -12.80 -25.15
C GLY A 60 -15.30 -12.68 -23.82
N HIS A 61 -16.61 -12.43 -23.87
CA HIS A 61 -17.49 -12.28 -22.70
C HIS A 61 -18.67 -13.26 -22.80
N TRP A 62 -18.37 -14.50 -23.18
CA TRP A 62 -19.39 -15.48 -23.55
C TRP A 62 -20.36 -15.77 -22.39
N ASP A 63 -19.82 -16.03 -21.19
CA ASP A 63 -20.62 -16.39 -20.01
C ASP A 63 -21.57 -15.26 -19.60
N ASP A 64 -21.08 -14.02 -19.58
CA ASP A 64 -21.89 -12.83 -19.30
C ASP A 64 -22.97 -12.63 -20.36
N ALA A 65 -22.62 -12.80 -21.63
CA ALA A 65 -23.55 -12.62 -22.74
C ALA A 65 -24.64 -13.70 -22.75
N GLU A 66 -24.32 -14.94 -22.36
CA GLU A 66 -25.29 -16.02 -22.19
C GLU A 66 -26.26 -15.73 -21.05
N GLN A 67 -25.77 -15.28 -19.89
CA GLN A 67 -26.62 -14.90 -18.75
C GLN A 67 -27.58 -13.75 -19.11
N VAL A 68 -27.06 -12.71 -19.77
CA VAL A 68 -27.87 -11.56 -20.22
C VAL A 68 -28.92 -12.01 -21.23
N CYS A 69 -28.62 -12.95 -22.13
CA CYS A 69 -29.62 -13.53 -23.02
C CYS A 69 -30.68 -14.36 -22.27
N ALA A 70 -30.31 -15.08 -21.20
CA ALA A 70 -31.28 -15.80 -20.38
C ALA A 70 -32.23 -14.84 -19.65
N ILE A 71 -31.72 -13.73 -19.11
CA ILE A 71 -32.54 -12.64 -18.54
C ILE A 71 -33.46 -12.05 -19.61
N ALA A 72 -32.95 -11.82 -20.83
CA ALA A 72 -33.75 -11.33 -21.95
C ALA A 72 -34.91 -12.28 -22.27
N VAL A 73 -34.67 -13.59 -22.32
CA VAL A 73 -35.70 -14.60 -22.55
C VAL A 73 -36.74 -14.58 -21.42
N HIS A 74 -36.30 -14.49 -20.16
CA HIS A 74 -37.20 -14.41 -19.01
C HIS A 74 -38.11 -13.18 -19.08
N ARG A 75 -37.54 -11.99 -19.32
CA ARG A 75 -38.30 -10.74 -19.50
C ARG A 75 -39.25 -10.81 -20.71
N ALA A 76 -38.80 -11.43 -21.80
CA ALA A 76 -39.63 -11.63 -22.98
C ALA A 76 -40.84 -12.51 -22.66
N ILE A 77 -40.70 -13.56 -21.86
CA ILE A 77 -41.83 -14.40 -21.45
C ILE A 77 -42.83 -13.61 -20.61
N GLN A 78 -42.36 -12.80 -19.66
CA GLN A 78 -43.22 -12.02 -18.77
C GLN A 78 -44.06 -10.97 -19.51
N ALA A 79 -43.49 -10.36 -20.55
CA ALA A 79 -44.15 -9.31 -21.34
C ALA A 79 -44.77 -9.83 -22.65
N TYR A 80 -44.81 -11.16 -22.85
CA TYR A 80 -45.27 -11.71 -24.11
C TYR A 80 -46.79 -11.68 -24.23
N GLU A 81 -47.28 -11.08 -25.32
CA GLU A 81 -48.68 -11.07 -25.71
C GLU A 81 -48.88 -11.85 -27.02
N PRO A 82 -49.44 -13.08 -26.99
CA PRO A 82 -49.56 -13.94 -28.17
C PRO A 82 -50.39 -13.35 -29.32
N GLU A 83 -51.33 -12.46 -29.00
CA GLU A 83 -52.20 -11.81 -29.98
C GLU A 83 -51.48 -10.75 -30.81
N LYS A 84 -50.40 -10.16 -30.27
CA LYS A 84 -49.68 -9.04 -30.92
C LYS A 84 -48.56 -9.52 -31.84
N ALA A 85 -47.86 -10.59 -31.50
CA ALA A 85 -46.72 -11.09 -32.27
C ALA A 85 -46.39 -12.56 -31.96
N GLN A 86 -45.66 -13.21 -32.85
CA GLN A 86 -45.00 -14.49 -32.55
C GLN A 86 -43.87 -14.28 -31.53
N PHE A 87 -43.73 -15.21 -30.58
CA PHE A 87 -42.72 -15.13 -29.53
C PHE A 87 -41.30 -15.06 -30.12
N THR A 88 -41.01 -15.80 -31.21
CA THR A 88 -39.71 -15.73 -31.89
C THR A 88 -39.34 -14.33 -32.36
N THR A 89 -40.33 -13.52 -32.73
CA THR A 89 -40.10 -12.14 -33.15
C THR A 89 -39.84 -11.28 -31.93
N PHE A 90 -40.67 -11.40 -30.90
CA PHE A 90 -40.57 -10.60 -29.68
C PHE A 90 -39.27 -10.85 -28.92
N VAL A 91 -38.91 -12.12 -28.68
CA VAL A 91 -37.69 -12.49 -27.95
C VAL A 91 -36.42 -12.01 -28.64
N ASN A 92 -36.40 -11.96 -29.98
CA ASN A 92 -35.25 -11.44 -30.72
C ASN A 92 -34.99 -9.96 -30.41
N TRP A 93 -36.04 -9.17 -30.25
CA TRP A 93 -35.92 -7.76 -29.89
C TRP A 93 -35.34 -7.61 -28.48
N GLN A 94 -35.84 -8.40 -27.54
CA GLN A 94 -35.36 -8.38 -26.17
C GLN A 94 -33.90 -8.79 -26.06
N ILE A 95 -33.49 -9.87 -26.74
CA ILE A 95 -32.09 -10.33 -26.77
C ILE A 95 -31.16 -9.25 -27.33
N ARG A 96 -31.56 -8.60 -28.44
CA ARG A 96 -30.76 -7.52 -29.04
C ARG A 96 -30.60 -6.32 -28.11
N GLY A 97 -31.66 -5.91 -27.41
CA GLY A 97 -31.60 -4.80 -26.46
C GLY A 97 -30.67 -5.07 -25.28
N GLU A 98 -30.76 -6.26 -24.69
CA GLU A 98 -29.96 -6.65 -23.54
C GLU A 98 -28.48 -6.84 -23.91
N LEU A 99 -28.17 -7.48 -25.05
CA LEU A 99 -26.80 -7.60 -25.55
C LEU A 99 -26.19 -6.23 -25.90
N GLN A 100 -26.98 -5.31 -26.46
CA GLN A 100 -26.53 -3.95 -26.72
C GLN A 100 -26.19 -3.22 -25.41
N SER A 101 -27.02 -3.39 -24.38
CA SER A 101 -26.77 -2.84 -23.04
C SER A 101 -25.49 -3.40 -22.40
N LEU A 102 -25.24 -4.70 -22.53
CA LEU A 102 -24.00 -5.33 -22.06
C LEU A 102 -22.79 -4.76 -22.81
N ARG A 103 -22.86 -4.71 -24.15
CA ARG A 103 -21.82 -4.14 -25.00
C ARG A 103 -21.46 -2.71 -24.60
N PHE A 104 -22.44 -1.85 -24.34
CA PHE A 104 -22.17 -0.46 -23.90
C PHE A 104 -21.45 -0.36 -22.56
N ARG A 105 -21.62 -1.35 -21.67
CA ARG A 105 -20.96 -1.40 -20.36
C ARG A 105 -19.54 -1.94 -20.44
N LEU A 106 -19.32 -2.96 -21.27
CA LEU A 106 -18.02 -3.62 -21.40
C LEU A 106 -17.09 -2.89 -22.39
N MET A 107 -17.61 -2.48 -23.54
CA MET A 107 -16.84 -1.86 -24.63
C MET A 107 -16.97 -0.34 -24.56
N THR A 108 -16.40 0.25 -23.51
CA THR A 108 -16.37 1.70 -23.30
C THR A 108 -15.52 2.42 -24.34
N ASP A 109 -14.52 1.74 -24.88
CA ASP A 109 -13.67 2.11 -26.01
C ASP A 109 -14.44 2.36 -27.32
N GLN A 110 -15.55 1.65 -27.55
CA GLN A 110 -16.37 1.83 -28.74
C GLN A 110 -17.27 3.06 -28.70
N ARG A 111 -17.30 3.80 -27.58
CA ARG A 111 -18.07 5.04 -27.43
C ARG A 111 -17.47 6.17 -28.28
N PRO A 112 -18.30 7.08 -28.82
CA PRO A 112 -17.79 8.20 -29.63
C PRO A 112 -16.73 9.06 -28.93
N SER A 113 -16.82 9.21 -27.59
CA SER A 113 -15.83 9.94 -26.81
C SER A 113 -14.48 9.23 -26.73
N ALA A 114 -14.48 7.90 -26.60
CA ALA A 114 -13.26 7.10 -26.55
C ALA A 114 -12.57 7.06 -27.93
N LYS A 115 -13.36 6.98 -29.01
CA LYS A 115 -12.86 7.11 -30.39
C LYS A 115 -12.21 8.46 -30.71
N LYS A 116 -12.51 9.53 -29.98
CA LYS A 116 -11.86 10.84 -30.17
C LYS A 116 -10.43 10.89 -29.62
N VAL A 117 -10.14 10.02 -28.66
CA VAL A 117 -8.85 9.97 -27.95
C VAL A 117 -8.11 8.66 -28.21
N ASP A 118 -8.55 7.89 -29.22
CA ASP A 118 -8.05 6.55 -29.56
C ASP A 118 -7.90 5.62 -28.33
N ALA A 119 -8.80 5.76 -27.36
CA ALA A 119 -8.81 4.91 -26.18
C ALA A 119 -9.27 3.51 -26.55
N THR A 120 -8.45 2.51 -26.21
CA THR A 120 -8.69 1.09 -26.47
C THR A 120 -8.73 0.32 -25.17
N THR A 121 -9.63 -0.67 -25.07
CA THR A 121 -9.64 -1.59 -23.94
C THR A 121 -8.57 -2.65 -24.17
N ILE A 122 -7.57 -2.71 -23.29
CA ILE A 122 -6.48 -3.69 -23.35
C ILE A 122 -6.63 -4.63 -22.14
N SER A 123 -6.45 -5.94 -22.37
CA SER A 123 -6.35 -6.92 -21.29
C SER A 123 -4.92 -6.93 -20.76
N LEU A 124 -4.73 -7.06 -19.44
CA LEU A 124 -3.38 -7.26 -18.85
C LEU A 124 -2.67 -8.48 -19.44
N ASN A 125 -3.44 -9.51 -19.79
CA ASN A 125 -2.93 -10.74 -20.40
C ASN A 125 -2.88 -10.67 -21.93
N ALA A 126 -3.23 -9.52 -22.54
CA ALA A 126 -3.09 -9.36 -23.97
C ALA A 126 -1.59 -9.40 -24.30
N MET A 127 -1.22 -10.22 -25.28
CA MET A 127 0.12 -10.18 -25.83
C MET A 127 0.25 -8.91 -26.65
N ILE A 128 1.25 -8.10 -26.30
CA ILE A 128 1.63 -6.91 -27.03
C ILE A 128 2.89 -7.26 -27.78
N GLN A 129 2.89 -7.02 -29.09
CA GLN A 129 4.11 -7.10 -29.88
C GLN A 129 4.99 -5.89 -29.52
N GLY A 130 6.15 -6.18 -28.94
CA GLY A 130 7.20 -5.18 -28.76
C GLY A 130 7.77 -4.72 -30.10
N ASN A 131 8.53 -3.62 -30.08
CA ASN A 131 9.15 -3.05 -31.29
C ASN A 131 10.11 -4.04 -32.00
N ASP A 132 10.64 -5.01 -31.25
CA ASP A 132 11.55 -6.05 -31.75
C ASP A 132 10.82 -7.32 -32.22
N GLY A 133 9.49 -7.31 -32.25
CA GLY A 133 8.66 -8.44 -32.68
C GLY A 133 8.48 -9.54 -31.64
N GLU A 134 9.04 -9.37 -30.43
CA GLU A 134 8.80 -10.26 -29.30
C GLU A 134 7.41 -10.02 -28.70
N GLU A 135 6.65 -11.11 -28.52
CA GLU A 135 5.34 -11.08 -27.88
C GLU A 135 5.50 -11.17 -26.36
N ALA A 136 5.32 -10.04 -25.67
CA ALA A 136 5.31 -9.98 -24.22
C ALA A 136 3.89 -9.67 -23.73
N SER A 137 3.51 -10.18 -22.56
CA SER A 137 2.27 -9.71 -21.91
C SER A 137 2.44 -8.25 -21.50
N LEU A 138 1.35 -7.49 -21.45
CA LEU A 138 1.38 -6.13 -20.91
C LEU A 138 1.91 -6.12 -19.46
N GLU A 139 1.62 -7.16 -18.69
CA GLU A 139 2.16 -7.36 -17.35
C GLU A 139 3.70 -7.37 -17.34
N ALA A 140 4.33 -8.16 -18.21
CA ALA A 140 5.80 -8.24 -18.29
C ALA A 140 6.46 -6.94 -18.76
N VAL A 141 5.74 -6.11 -19.54
CA VAL A 141 6.24 -4.79 -19.97
C VAL A 141 6.14 -3.75 -18.85
N ILE A 142 5.16 -3.88 -17.96
CA ILE A 142 4.93 -2.95 -16.84
C ILE A 142 5.75 -3.36 -15.61
N GLU A 143 6.02 -4.65 -15.44
CA GLU A 143 6.76 -5.17 -14.30
C GLU A 143 8.17 -4.56 -14.23
N ASP A 144 8.43 -3.87 -13.12
CA ASP A 144 9.76 -3.38 -12.78
C ASP A 144 10.46 -4.47 -11.94
N GLU A 145 11.38 -5.20 -12.56
CA GLU A 145 12.13 -6.30 -11.94
C GLU A 145 12.89 -5.86 -10.68
N ASP A 146 13.32 -4.59 -10.62
CA ASP A 146 14.10 -4.05 -9.52
C ASP A 146 13.21 -3.50 -8.38
N ALA A 147 11.89 -3.42 -8.56
CA ALA A 147 10.97 -2.82 -7.58
C ALA A 147 11.03 -3.50 -6.21
N LEU A 148 11.14 -4.83 -6.18
CA LEU A 148 11.27 -5.58 -4.94
C LEU A 148 12.59 -5.26 -4.23
N ALA A 149 13.70 -5.30 -4.97
CA ALA A 149 15.03 -5.03 -4.42
C ALA A 149 15.14 -3.60 -3.89
N HIS A 150 14.60 -2.62 -4.61
CA HIS A 150 14.55 -1.23 -4.17
C HIS A 150 13.66 -1.03 -2.94
N THR A 151 12.52 -1.72 -2.89
CA THR A 151 11.62 -1.67 -1.72
C THR A 151 12.27 -2.27 -0.48
N GLU A 152 12.92 -3.42 -0.61
CA GLU A 152 13.65 -4.06 0.49
C GLU A 152 14.84 -3.22 0.97
N ALA A 153 15.61 -2.66 0.05
CA ALA A 153 16.71 -1.77 0.37
C ALA A 153 16.21 -0.51 1.11
N GLY A 154 15.18 0.14 0.58
CA GLY A 154 14.58 1.33 1.21
C GLY A 154 13.97 1.04 2.58
N ALA A 155 13.31 -0.11 2.74
CA ALA A 155 12.79 -0.54 4.04
C ALA A 155 13.92 -0.82 5.04
N SER A 156 15.00 -1.48 4.60
CA SER A 156 16.19 -1.74 5.41
C SER A 156 16.85 -0.43 5.87
N ASP A 157 17.06 0.52 4.96
CA ASP A 157 17.66 1.82 5.27
C ASP A 157 16.78 2.64 6.23
N TYR A 158 15.46 2.64 6.00
CA TYR A 158 14.51 3.29 6.89
C TYR A 158 14.56 2.72 8.31
N LEU A 159 14.54 1.39 8.45
CA LEU A 159 14.61 0.72 9.74
C LEU A 159 15.96 0.94 10.43
N ALA A 160 17.06 0.90 9.67
CA ALA A 160 18.39 1.20 10.19
C ALA A 160 18.44 2.62 10.77
N ARG A 161 17.96 3.63 10.02
CA ARG A 161 17.92 5.02 10.47
C ARG A 161 17.02 5.21 11.70
N ARG A 162 15.84 4.60 11.72
CA ARG A 162 14.95 4.67 12.90
C ARG A 162 15.58 4.06 14.14
N ALA A 163 16.32 2.96 13.98
CA ALA A 163 16.97 2.30 15.08
C ALA A 163 18.20 3.08 15.59
N THR A 164 18.95 3.75 14.70
CA THR A 164 20.05 4.65 15.11
C THR A 164 19.53 5.87 15.86
N GLU A 165 18.46 6.51 15.38
CA GLU A 165 17.76 7.60 16.08
C GLU A 165 17.34 7.17 17.50
N SER A 166 16.70 5.99 17.63
CA SER A 166 16.26 5.46 18.92
C SER A 166 17.42 5.15 19.88
N LEU A 167 18.55 4.67 19.35
CA LEU A 167 19.77 4.44 20.13
C LEU A 167 20.36 5.75 20.66
N VAL A 168 20.42 6.80 19.82
CA VAL A 168 20.91 8.11 20.23
C VAL A 168 20.00 8.72 21.29
N ASP A 169 18.69 8.62 21.15
CA ASP A 169 17.73 9.07 22.15
C ASP A 169 17.95 8.39 23.50
N SER A 170 18.12 7.06 23.49
CA SER A 170 18.36 6.28 24.70
C SER A 170 19.70 6.66 25.36
N TYR A 171 20.73 6.93 24.55
CA TYR A 171 22.01 7.46 25.03
C TYR A 171 21.90 8.84 25.68
N VAL A 172 21.18 9.79 25.05
CA VAL A 172 20.96 11.12 25.60
C VAL A 172 20.18 11.03 26.92
N GLU A 173 19.17 10.18 26.99
CA GLU A 173 18.40 9.96 28.22
C GLU A 173 19.26 9.34 29.33
N HIS A 174 20.13 8.38 28.99
CA HIS A 174 21.08 7.80 29.94
C HIS A 174 22.04 8.87 30.51
N LEU A 175 22.55 9.76 29.67
CA LEU A 175 23.39 10.88 30.10
C LEU A 175 22.63 11.88 30.96
N ARG A 176 21.40 12.24 30.57
CA ARG A 176 20.51 13.13 31.33
C ARG A 176 20.27 12.58 32.73
N THR A 177 19.86 11.32 32.84
CA THR A 177 19.63 10.63 34.11
C THR A 177 20.89 10.59 34.98
N THR A 178 22.03 10.21 34.40
CA THR A 178 23.31 10.12 35.13
C THR A 178 23.75 11.48 35.65
N ALA A 179 23.62 12.53 34.83
CA ALA A 179 24.08 13.85 35.20
C ALA A 179 23.14 14.55 36.20
N ILE A 180 21.83 14.36 36.10
CA ILE A 180 20.87 14.78 37.14
C ILE A 180 21.20 14.11 38.47
N ASN A 181 21.53 12.81 38.47
CA ASN A 181 21.95 12.10 39.67
C ASN A 181 23.28 12.62 40.24
N GLN A 182 24.22 13.05 39.39
CA GLN A 182 25.46 13.71 39.83
C GLN A 182 25.19 15.08 40.45
N LEU A 183 24.32 15.91 39.83
CA LEU A 183 23.92 17.20 40.37
C LEU A 183 23.25 17.04 41.75
N ARG A 184 22.41 16.02 41.93
CA ARG A 184 21.80 15.68 43.23
C ARG A 184 22.82 15.29 44.30
N ARG A 185 23.95 14.67 43.92
CA ARG A 185 24.98 14.18 44.85
C ARG A 185 26.08 15.21 45.16
N ARG A 186 26.19 16.29 44.40
CA ARG A 186 27.26 17.28 44.55
C ARG A 186 27.09 18.04 45.87
N PRO A 187 28.09 18.02 46.78
CA PRO A 187 28.03 18.82 48.00
C PRO A 187 28.03 20.31 47.62
N ARG A 188 26.99 21.02 48.05
CA ARG A 188 26.84 22.45 47.73
C ARG A 188 27.93 23.27 48.44
N PRO A 189 28.59 24.22 47.76
CA PRO A 189 29.33 25.26 48.47
C PRO A 189 28.35 26.02 49.37
N LYS A 190 28.77 26.37 50.60
CA LYS A 190 28.01 27.24 51.50
C LYS A 190 27.53 28.45 50.70
N LYS A 191 26.22 28.66 50.65
CA LYS A 191 25.59 29.82 50.00
C LYS A 191 26.41 31.08 50.32
N ARG A 192 26.75 31.88 49.29
CA ARG A 192 27.05 33.30 49.54
C ARG A 192 25.88 33.84 50.36
N ALA A 193 26.18 34.37 51.54
CA ALA A 193 25.18 35.01 52.38
C ALA A 193 24.42 36.03 51.52
N PRO A 194 23.08 36.10 51.63
CA PRO A 194 22.34 37.16 50.97
C PRO A 194 22.94 38.49 51.43
N GLN A 195 23.47 39.30 50.51
CA GLN A 195 23.76 40.68 50.83
C GLN A 195 22.44 41.34 51.21
N PRO A 196 22.32 41.92 52.41
CA PRO A 196 21.12 42.66 52.78
C PRO A 196 21.01 43.86 51.85
N GLN A 197 19.96 43.91 51.03
CA GLN A 197 19.53 45.16 50.42
C GLN A 197 18.88 46.03 51.49
N PRO A 198 19.26 47.30 51.63
CA PRO A 198 18.64 48.21 52.59
C PRO A 198 17.35 48.77 52.00
N SER A 199 16.26 48.00 52.08
CA SER A 199 14.92 48.56 52.13
C SER A 199 13.98 47.57 52.81
N ASP A 200 13.66 47.90 54.06
CA ASP A 200 12.64 47.29 54.91
C ASP A 200 11.29 47.23 54.14
N ILE A 201 10.42 46.25 54.32
CA ILE A 201 9.57 46.05 55.51
C ILE A 201 8.96 44.64 55.41
N ALA A 202 8.78 44.01 56.59
CA ALA A 202 8.01 42.78 56.88
C ALA A 202 8.85 41.56 57.26
N ALA A 203 9.53 41.71 58.41
CA ALA A 203 9.56 40.64 59.39
C ALA A 203 8.12 40.22 59.71
N HIS A 204 7.62 39.16 59.07
CA HIS A 204 6.57 38.23 59.53
C HIS A 204 6.06 37.44 58.31
N LEU A 205 6.76 36.36 57.93
CA LEU A 205 6.11 35.21 57.29
C LEU A 205 6.97 33.96 57.55
N PRO A 206 6.40 32.85 58.04
CA PRO A 206 7.18 31.67 58.36
C PRO A 206 7.75 31.03 57.08
N VAL A 207 9.02 30.70 57.18
CA VAL A 207 9.87 29.92 56.27
C VAL A 207 9.16 28.67 55.75
N ARG A 208 8.36 28.73 54.67
CA ARG A 208 7.91 27.54 53.91
C ARG A 208 7.56 27.83 52.45
N PHE A 209 8.51 28.35 51.67
CA PHE A 209 8.54 28.05 50.24
C PHE A 209 9.69 27.10 49.96
N ARG A 210 9.52 25.83 50.39
CA ARG A 210 10.22 24.72 49.76
C ARG A 210 9.58 24.58 48.38
N SER A 211 10.13 25.27 47.37
CA SER A 211 9.75 24.98 45.99
C SER A 211 10.01 23.49 45.77
N LYS A 212 8.97 22.78 45.32
CA LYS A 212 8.96 21.34 45.00
C LYS A 212 9.72 21.06 43.69
N VAL A 213 10.87 21.69 43.50
CA VAL A 213 11.85 21.30 42.50
C VAL A 213 13.07 20.89 43.30
N HIS A 214 13.45 19.62 43.24
CA HIS A 214 14.40 18.94 44.12
C HIS A 214 15.81 19.55 44.19
N GLY A 215 15.97 20.79 44.68
CA GLY A 215 17.27 21.39 44.95
C GLY A 215 18.20 21.55 43.74
N ILE A 216 17.70 21.52 42.51
CA ILE A 216 18.52 21.79 41.32
C ILE A 216 18.20 23.21 40.84
N GLU A 217 19.23 24.02 40.62
CA GLU A 217 19.06 25.37 40.07
C GLU A 217 18.67 25.27 38.58
N PRO A 218 17.68 26.06 38.10
CA PRO A 218 17.19 25.97 36.72
C PRO A 218 18.31 26.28 35.70
N GLU A 219 19.19 27.22 36.00
CA GLU A 219 20.33 27.57 35.13
C GLU A 219 21.34 26.43 34.95
N GLU A 220 21.53 25.57 35.96
CA GLU A 220 22.42 24.41 35.86
C GLU A 220 21.81 23.32 34.98
N LEU A 221 20.48 23.17 34.99
CA LEU A 221 19.76 22.26 34.11
C LEU A 221 19.78 22.75 32.66
N GLU A 222 19.56 24.04 32.42
CA GLU A 222 19.64 24.62 31.06
C GLU A 222 21.03 24.45 30.44
N LYS A 223 22.09 24.73 31.21
CA LYS A 223 23.48 24.51 30.76
C LYS A 223 23.77 23.03 30.48
N LEU A 224 23.16 22.13 31.25
CA LEU A 224 23.27 20.70 31.03
C LEU A 224 22.59 20.27 29.73
N GLU A 225 21.37 20.74 29.48
CA GLU A 225 20.62 20.44 28.27
C GLU A 225 21.31 20.97 27.02
N GLN A 226 21.79 22.22 27.04
CA GLN A 226 22.58 22.80 25.95
C GLN A 226 23.82 21.96 25.62
N ARG A 227 24.49 21.43 26.66
CA ARG A 227 25.65 20.55 26.47
C ARG A 227 25.26 19.19 25.90
N LEU A 228 24.12 18.63 26.29
CA LEU A 228 23.62 17.36 25.77
C LEU A 228 23.21 17.49 24.30
N VAL A 229 22.54 18.58 23.92
CA VAL A 229 22.17 18.88 22.52
C VAL A 229 23.41 18.96 21.63
N ARG A 230 24.41 19.77 22.01
CA ARG A 230 25.67 19.89 21.25
C ARG A 230 26.42 18.57 21.14
N ASN A 231 26.43 17.76 22.20
CA ASN A 231 27.07 16.44 22.15
C ASN A 231 26.28 15.43 21.29
N ARG A 232 24.95 15.56 21.22
CA ARG A 232 24.08 14.74 20.38
C ARG A 232 24.40 14.99 18.91
N GLU A 233 24.42 16.25 18.48
CA GLU A 233 24.72 16.67 17.11
C GLU A 233 26.10 16.16 16.66
N ILE A 234 27.13 16.30 17.52
CA ILE A 234 28.48 15.77 17.26
C ILE A 234 28.48 14.25 17.07
N VAL A 235 27.69 13.52 17.86
CA VAL A 235 27.65 12.04 17.80
C VAL A 235 26.86 11.56 16.59
N GLU A 236 25.74 12.20 16.25
CA GLU A 236 24.94 11.89 15.06
C GLU A 236 25.78 12.10 13.78
N ALA A 237 26.41 13.28 13.64
CA ALA A 237 27.21 13.61 12.47
C ALA A 237 28.42 12.69 12.27
N ARG A 238 29.09 12.28 13.36
CA ARG A 238 30.37 11.56 13.28
C ARG A 238 30.23 10.04 13.35
N LEU A 239 29.20 9.52 14.01
CA LEU A 239 29.03 8.08 14.23
C LEU A 239 28.07 7.44 13.24
N PHE A 240 27.11 8.20 12.69
CA PHE A 240 26.07 7.69 11.80
C PHE A 240 26.04 8.32 10.40
N ASP A 241 26.28 9.64 10.26
CA ASP A 241 26.14 10.33 8.95
C ASP A 241 27.42 10.44 8.10
N ILE A 242 28.54 9.81 8.50
CA ILE A 242 29.84 9.88 7.80
C ILE A 242 30.18 11.33 7.37
N ALA A 243 29.89 12.32 8.24
CA ALA A 243 30.25 13.70 7.95
C ALA A 243 31.77 13.83 7.95
N THR A 244 32.33 14.53 6.96
CA THR A 244 33.77 14.81 6.89
C THR A 244 34.21 15.57 8.14
N PRO A 245 35.32 15.19 8.80
CA PRO A 245 35.73 15.76 10.09
C PRO A 245 35.82 17.29 10.12
N SER A 246 36.12 17.92 8.98
CA SER A 246 36.24 19.37 8.83
C SER A 246 34.93 20.13 9.04
N PHE A 247 33.78 19.55 8.68
CA PHE A 247 32.48 20.22 8.79
C PHE A 247 32.03 20.37 10.26
N VAL A 248 32.28 19.34 11.07
CA VAL A 248 31.92 19.31 12.50
C VAL A 248 32.76 20.29 13.33
N GLU A 249 33.95 20.69 12.86
CA GLU A 249 34.84 21.62 13.56
C GLU A 249 34.36 23.07 13.52
N GLU A 250 33.91 23.52 12.35
CA GLU A 250 33.41 24.87 12.13
C GLU A 250 32.06 25.08 12.81
N GLU A 251 31.20 24.07 12.78
CA GLU A 251 29.85 24.15 13.34
C GLU A 251 29.83 23.95 14.86
N ALA A 252 30.65 23.03 15.38
CA ALA A 252 30.64 22.72 16.81
C ALA A 252 31.58 23.59 17.64
N GLY A 253 32.58 24.30 17.10
CA GLY A 253 33.49 25.17 17.87
C GLY A 253 34.32 24.44 18.96
N VAL A 254 34.69 23.19 18.72
CA VAL A 254 35.43 22.31 19.65
C VAL A 254 36.68 21.74 18.96
N THR A 255 37.78 21.56 19.69
CA THR A 255 39.03 20.99 19.13
C THR A 255 38.84 19.55 18.64
N LYS A 256 39.52 19.16 17.55
CA LYS A 256 39.54 17.80 16.96
C LYS A 256 39.64 16.67 17.98
N GLU A 257 40.56 16.83 18.94
CA GLU A 257 40.83 15.82 19.96
C GLU A 257 39.67 15.70 20.96
N ARG A 258 39.01 16.81 21.29
CA ARG A 258 37.85 16.79 22.17
C ARG A 258 36.63 16.14 21.50
N VAL A 259 36.39 16.41 20.21
CA VAL A 259 35.35 15.72 19.42
C VAL A 259 35.62 14.21 19.38
N ARG A 260 36.87 13.80 19.15
CA ARG A 260 37.29 12.38 19.17
C ARG A 260 37.01 11.72 20.52
N GLN A 261 37.32 12.39 21.62
CA GLN A 261 37.08 11.86 22.96
C GLN A 261 35.58 11.72 23.28
N ILE A 262 34.77 12.69 22.89
CA ILE A 262 33.30 12.63 23.03
C ILE A 262 32.76 11.43 22.25
N THR A 263 33.16 11.30 20.99
CA THR A 263 32.74 10.21 20.11
C THR A 263 33.17 8.85 20.65
N LYS A 264 34.41 8.70 21.13
CA LYS A 264 34.92 7.44 21.70
C LYS A 264 34.16 7.03 22.96
N ARG A 265 33.80 7.99 23.82
CA ARG A 265 32.99 7.72 25.01
C ARG A 265 31.56 7.36 24.64
N ALA A 266 30.96 8.11 23.71
CA ALA A 266 29.62 7.86 23.19
C ALA A 266 29.51 6.47 22.56
N ALA A 267 30.47 6.07 21.72
CA ALA A 267 30.52 4.76 21.09
C ALA A 267 30.51 3.62 22.14
N LYS A 268 31.28 3.78 23.23
CA LYS A 268 31.32 2.79 24.31
C LYS A 268 29.97 2.69 25.02
N THR A 269 29.38 3.82 25.41
CA THR A 269 28.09 3.84 26.12
C THR A 269 26.93 3.38 25.25
N ILE A 270 26.89 3.76 23.97
CA ILE A 270 25.88 3.28 23.01
C ILE A 270 26.01 1.77 22.84
N ALA A 271 27.23 1.24 22.74
CA ALA A 271 27.46 -0.20 22.62
C ALA A 271 27.06 -0.99 23.88
N GLU A 272 27.13 -0.38 25.07
CA GLU A 272 26.64 -0.95 26.33
C GLU A 272 25.10 -0.91 26.43
N LEU A 273 24.48 0.19 25.99
CA LEU A 273 23.01 0.34 25.94
C LEU A 273 22.39 -0.62 24.93
N ALA A 274 22.98 -0.75 23.74
CA ALA A 274 22.53 -1.68 22.71
C ALA A 274 22.58 -3.15 23.19
N GLY A 275 23.50 -3.48 24.10
CA GLY A 275 23.62 -4.82 24.67
C GLY A 275 22.78 -5.08 25.93
N SER A 276 22.22 -4.04 26.56
CA SER A 276 21.45 -4.16 27.81
C SER A 276 19.95 -3.96 27.62
N GLU A 277 19.52 -3.19 26.63
CA GLU A 277 18.11 -2.93 26.39
C GLU A 277 17.49 -3.97 25.41
N PRO A 278 16.34 -4.58 25.76
CA PRO A 278 15.73 -5.65 24.97
C PRO A 278 15.29 -5.19 23.58
N LYS A 279 14.95 -3.90 23.42
CA LYS A 279 14.55 -3.30 22.14
C LYS A 279 15.71 -3.23 21.12
N PHE A 280 16.95 -3.41 21.54
CA PHE A 280 18.14 -3.42 20.67
C PHE A 280 18.79 -4.81 20.56
N ALA A 281 18.15 -5.87 21.06
CA ALA A 281 18.70 -7.23 21.07
C ALA A 281 19.15 -7.70 19.67
N MET A 282 18.35 -7.43 18.64
CA MET A 282 18.70 -7.74 17.24
C MET A 282 20.01 -7.08 16.80
N MET A 283 20.29 -5.85 17.24
CA MET A 283 21.53 -5.14 16.91
C MET A 283 22.74 -5.71 17.65
N ALA A 284 22.53 -6.21 18.87
CA ALA A 284 23.57 -6.88 19.65
C ALA A 284 23.97 -8.24 19.04
N GLU A 285 23.05 -8.94 18.39
CA GLU A 285 23.32 -10.20 17.70
C GLU A 285 24.25 -10.04 16.48
N TYR A 286 24.08 -8.96 15.70
CA TYR A 286 24.99 -8.62 14.58
C TYR A 286 26.42 -8.25 15.01
N ARG A 287 26.64 -7.94 16.29
CA ARG A 287 27.98 -7.65 16.84
C ARG A 287 28.83 -8.91 17.01
N ARG A 288 28.24 -10.11 16.95
CA ARG A 288 29.01 -11.36 17.03
C ARG A 288 29.94 -11.48 15.80
N PRO A 289 31.26 -11.64 15.99
CA PRO A 289 32.18 -11.80 14.86
C PRO A 289 31.79 -13.07 14.09
N GLY A 290 31.34 -12.91 12.84
CA GLY A 290 30.90 -14.00 11.97
C GLY A 290 29.57 -13.77 11.24
N VAL A 291 28.79 -12.73 11.58
CA VAL A 291 27.45 -12.47 11.00
C VAL A 291 27.46 -11.42 9.87
N LEU A 292 28.62 -10.89 9.50
CA LEU A 292 28.72 -9.98 8.35
C LEU A 292 28.42 -10.75 7.06
N ARG A 293 27.20 -10.58 6.55
CA ARG A 293 26.76 -10.99 5.21
C ARG A 293 27.87 -10.69 4.20
N ALA A 294 28.17 -11.70 3.38
CA ALA A 294 29.10 -11.58 2.28
C ALA A 294 28.74 -10.33 1.45
N LYS A 295 29.72 -9.46 1.21
CA LYS A 295 29.57 -8.34 0.27
C LYS A 295 28.99 -8.88 -1.04
N PRO A 296 27.96 -8.24 -1.64
CA PRO A 296 27.60 -8.56 -3.01
C PRO A 296 28.85 -8.35 -3.87
N ARG A 297 29.29 -9.41 -4.55
CA ARG A 297 30.36 -9.31 -5.54
C ARG A 297 29.88 -8.31 -6.59
N LYS A 298 30.65 -7.24 -6.80
CA LYS A 298 30.50 -6.41 -7.99
C LYS A 298 30.53 -7.35 -9.19
N ALA A 299 29.43 -7.44 -9.93
CA ALA A 299 29.44 -8.06 -11.24
C ALA A 299 30.42 -7.25 -12.10
N SER A 300 31.52 -7.90 -12.49
CA SER A 300 32.40 -7.37 -13.53
C SER A 300 31.60 -7.39 -14.83
N VAL A 301 31.20 -6.22 -15.30
CA VAL A 301 30.76 -6.04 -16.68
C VAL A 301 32.00 -6.27 -17.55
N GLU A 302 32.17 -7.49 -18.04
CA GLU A 302 33.08 -7.78 -19.14
C GLU A 302 32.48 -7.12 -20.39
N ALA A 303 33.01 -5.96 -20.74
CA ALA A 303 32.75 -5.34 -22.04
C ALA A 303 33.43 -6.20 -23.12
N SER A 304 32.67 -7.12 -23.72
CA SER A 304 33.04 -7.81 -24.94
C SER A 304 33.00 -6.82 -26.10
N VAL A 305 34.13 -6.16 -26.37
CA VAL A 305 34.36 -5.45 -27.63
C VAL A 305 34.64 -6.50 -28.70
N GLU A 306 33.60 -6.94 -29.42
CA GLU A 306 33.80 -7.65 -30.68
C GLU A 306 34.32 -6.64 -31.72
N ALA A 307 35.61 -6.78 -32.03
CA ALA A 307 36.22 -6.16 -33.18
C ALA A 307 35.75 -6.89 -34.46
N SER A 308 34.92 -6.23 -35.27
CA SER A 308 34.72 -6.63 -36.67
C SER A 308 36.00 -6.37 -37.47
N PRO A 309 36.56 -7.38 -38.17
CA PRO A 309 37.52 -7.13 -39.24
C PRO A 309 36.76 -6.83 -40.54
N ASN A 310 37.28 -5.86 -41.29
CA ASN A 310 36.84 -5.44 -42.62
C ASN A 310 36.45 -6.59 -43.57
N ALA A 311 35.29 -6.47 -44.22
CA ALA A 311 35.08 -6.61 -45.67
C ALA A 311 33.68 -6.11 -46.05
#